data_AF-A0AAP0S349-F1
#
_entry.id   AF-A0AAP0S349-F1
#
_cell.length_a   1.000
_cell.length_b   1.000
_cell.length_c   1.000
_cell.angle_alpha   90.00
_cell.angle_beta   90.00
_cell.angle_gamma   90.00
#
_symmetry.space_group_name_H-M   'P 1'
#
loop_
_entity.id
_entity.type
_entity.pdbx_description
1 polymer ?
#
loop_
_entity_poly.entity_id
_entity_poly.type
_entity_poly.pdbx_seq_one_letter_code
_entity_poly.pdbx_strand_id
1 'polypeptide(L)'
;MLEELNLSGCQKLALVEGLGVLKFLKKLYISSCNSFEGLPDLSNLGMLEELNLSGCSKLAVVEGLGVLESLKRLDLSKCVSLEGLPDLLMLGNARGTKALWMPEVSCR
;
A
#
# COMPACT_ATOMS: atom_id res chain seq x y z
N MET A 1 9.21 3.93 -19.82
CA MET A 1 8.36 4.45 -18.72
C MET A 1 7.91 3.25 -17.91
N LEU A 2 8.15 3.23 -16.59
CA LEU A 2 7.83 2.07 -15.75
C LEU A 2 6.40 2.19 -15.24
N GLU A 3 5.54 1.21 -15.55
CA GLU A 3 4.14 1.18 -15.12
C GLU A 3 3.88 0.15 -14.01
N GLU A 4 4.75 -0.86 -13.88
CA GLU A 4 4.61 -1.93 -12.91
C GLU A 4 5.95 -2.18 -12.22
N LEU A 5 5.92 -2.29 -10.90
CA LEU A 5 7.06 -2.66 -10.08
C LEU A 5 6.63 -3.81 -9.16
N ASN A 6 7.33 -4.93 -9.26
CA ASN A 6 7.07 -6.13 -8.46
C ASN A 6 8.34 -6.50 -7.66
N LEU A 7 8.22 -6.39 -6.34
CA LEU A 7 9.22 -6.72 -5.34
C LEU A 7 8.72 -7.85 -4.40
N SER A 8 7.68 -8.58 -4.81
CA SER A 8 7.09 -9.63 -4.01
C SER A 8 8.09 -10.76 -3.71
N GLY A 9 8.01 -11.31 -2.50
CA GLY A 9 8.85 -12.40 -2.02
C GLY A 9 10.27 -11.98 -1.61
N CYS A 10 10.61 -10.69 -1.66
CA CYS A 10 11.90 -10.18 -1.21
C CYS A 10 12.01 -10.21 0.32
N GLN A 11 12.41 -11.36 0.88
CA GLN A 11 12.44 -11.58 2.34
C GLN A 11 13.37 -10.65 3.12
N LYS A 12 14.39 -10.10 2.46
CA LYS A 12 15.36 -9.16 3.05
C LYS A 12 15.03 -7.69 2.76
N LEU A 13 13.96 -7.41 2.02
CA LEU A 13 13.54 -6.05 1.73
C LEU A 13 12.98 -5.43 3.00
N ALA A 14 13.72 -4.48 3.57
CA ALA A 14 13.29 -3.74 4.75
C ALA A 14 12.59 -2.43 4.40
N LEU A 15 13.11 -1.74 3.37
CA LEU A 15 12.63 -0.43 2.93
C LEU A 15 12.66 -0.35 1.40
N VAL A 16 11.85 0.54 0.84
CA VAL A 16 11.95 0.97 -0.56
C VAL A 16 12.08 2.48 -0.58
N GLU A 17 13.11 2.97 -1.26
CA GLU A 17 13.36 4.41 -1.46
C GLU A 17 13.14 4.81 -2.91
N GLY A 18 12.89 6.10 -3.13
CA GLY A 18 12.83 6.67 -4.48
C GLY A 18 11.57 6.34 -5.29
N LEU A 19 10.54 5.73 -4.71
CA LEU A 19 9.29 5.44 -5.43
C LEU A 19 8.63 6.71 -6.02
N GLY A 20 8.78 7.87 -5.37
CA GLY A 20 8.20 9.13 -5.83
C GLY A 20 8.66 9.62 -7.22
N VAL A 21 9.76 9.07 -7.77
CA VAL A 21 10.19 9.40 -9.15
C VAL A 21 9.38 8.64 -10.21
N LEU A 22 8.69 7.56 -9.81
CA LEU A 22 7.93 6.68 -10.70
C LEU A 22 6.52 7.22 -10.94
N LYS A 23 6.41 8.46 -11.45
CA LYS A 23 5.14 9.19 -11.64
C LYS A 23 4.09 8.47 -12.49
N PHE A 24 4.51 7.48 -13.27
CA PHE A 24 3.68 6.72 -14.19
C PHE A 24 3.41 5.28 -13.72
N LEU A 25 3.84 4.95 -12.50
CA LEU A 25 3.60 3.66 -11.90
C LEU A 25 2.10 3.50 -11.65
N LYS A 26 1.53 2.43 -12.19
CA LYS A 26 0.13 2.02 -12.02
C LYS A 26 -0.01 0.87 -11.05
N LYS A 27 1.03 0.04 -10.90
CA LYS A 27 0.98 -1.17 -10.08
C LYS A 27 2.24 -1.34 -9.25
N LEU A 28 2.04 -1.53 -7.95
CA LEU A 28 3.11 -1.82 -6.99
C LEU A 28 2.78 -3.08 -6.20
N TYR A 29 3.62 -4.10 -6.34
CA TYR A 29 3.51 -5.36 -5.62
C TYR A 29 4.72 -5.53 -4.70
N ILE A 30 4.48 -5.58 -3.39
CA ILE A 30 5.47 -5.88 -2.34
C ILE A 30 4.83 -6.90 -1.40
N SER A 31 4.38 -8.04 -1.94
CA SER A 31 3.73 -9.07 -1.13
C SER A 31 4.73 -10.07 -0.56
N SER A 32 4.39 -10.69 0.56
CA SER A 32 5.18 -11.74 1.24
C SER A 32 6.61 -11.31 1.56
N CYS A 33 6.81 -10.04 1.92
CA CYS A 33 8.11 -9.51 2.34
C CYS A 33 8.14 -9.38 3.87
N ASN A 34 8.64 -10.39 4.57
CA ASN A 34 8.56 -10.48 6.03
C ASN A 34 9.41 -9.46 6.79
N SER A 35 10.44 -8.91 6.14
CA SER A 35 11.27 -7.84 6.72
C SER A 35 10.77 -6.44 6.39
N PHE A 36 9.73 -6.30 5.55
CA PHE A 36 9.29 -5.00 5.07
C PHE A 36 8.50 -4.27 6.16
N GLU A 37 8.97 -3.08 6.52
CA GLU A 37 8.47 -2.34 7.68
C GLU A 37 7.53 -1.18 7.29
N GLY A 38 7.69 -0.64 6.08
CA GLY A 38 6.94 0.54 5.66
C GLY A 38 7.20 0.95 4.22
N LEU A 39 6.24 1.69 3.68
CA LEU A 39 6.38 2.39 2.40
C LEU A 39 6.95 3.80 2.62
N PRO A 40 7.68 4.34 1.64
CA PRO A 40 7.98 5.76 1.61
C PRO A 40 6.71 6.56 1.26
N ASP A 41 6.81 7.89 1.28
CA ASP A 41 5.73 8.77 0.82
C ASP A 41 5.30 8.43 -0.61
N LEU A 42 4.02 8.05 -0.77
CA LEU A 42 3.41 7.70 -2.04
C LEU A 42 2.68 8.87 -2.70
N SER A 43 2.68 10.07 -2.12
CA SER A 43 1.88 11.21 -2.58
C SER A 43 2.12 11.61 -4.04
N ASN A 44 3.29 11.26 -4.60
CA ASN A 44 3.64 11.54 -5.99
C ASN A 44 3.19 10.45 -6.99
N LEU A 45 2.59 9.36 -6.53
CA LEU A 45 2.13 8.24 -7.34
C LEU A 45 0.65 8.40 -7.75
N GLY A 46 0.28 9.55 -8.29
CA GLY A 46 -1.12 9.87 -8.64
C GLY A 46 -1.77 8.94 -9.67
N MET A 47 -0.98 8.14 -10.39
CA MET A 47 -1.47 7.14 -11.35
C MET A 47 -1.56 5.71 -10.78
N LEU A 48 -1.22 5.50 -9.50
CA LEU A 48 -1.22 4.18 -8.90
C LEU A 48 -2.65 3.64 -8.81
N GLU A 49 -2.91 2.52 -9.46
CA GLU A 49 -4.21 1.85 -9.50
C GLU A 49 -4.27 0.62 -8.58
N GLU A 50 -3.13 -0.05 -8.39
CA GLU A 50 -3.00 -1.25 -7.56
C GLU A 50 -1.81 -1.17 -6.60
N LEU A 51 -2.08 -1.43 -5.33
CA LEU A 51 -1.08 -1.63 -4.29
C LEU A 51 -1.35 -2.96 -3.57
N ASN A 52 -0.36 -3.85 -3.56
CA ASN A 52 -0.42 -5.11 -2.82
C ASN A 52 0.76 -5.22 -1.86
N LEU A 53 0.48 -5.24 -0.56
CA LEU A 53 1.44 -5.45 0.52
C LEU A 53 1.12 -6.73 1.32
N SER A 54 0.28 -7.61 0.77
CA SER A 54 -0.22 -8.78 1.49
C SER A 54 0.92 -9.65 2.03
N GLY A 55 0.79 -10.13 3.26
CA GLY A 55 1.79 -10.99 3.90
C GLY A 55 3.08 -10.27 4.30
N CYS A 56 3.11 -8.93 4.34
CA CYS A 56 4.18 -8.18 5.00
C CYS A 56 3.96 -8.15 6.51
N SER A 57 4.45 -9.18 7.21
CA SER A 57 4.17 -9.38 8.63
C SER A 57 4.66 -8.26 9.54
N LYS A 58 5.72 -7.54 9.16
CA LYS A 58 6.32 -6.44 9.94
C LYS A 58 5.83 -5.05 9.53
N LEU A 59 4.96 -4.95 8.53
CA LEU A 59 4.44 -3.67 8.08
C LEU A 59 3.60 -3.06 9.21
N ALA A 60 4.07 -1.94 9.77
CA ALA A 60 3.44 -1.32 10.93
C ALA A 60 2.52 -0.16 10.56
N VAL A 61 2.90 0.62 9.55
CA VAL A 61 2.18 1.82 9.09
C VAL A 61 2.22 1.95 7.58
N VAL A 62 1.14 2.47 7.01
CA VAL A 62 1.09 2.91 5.61
C VAL A 62 0.50 4.31 5.55
N GLU A 63 1.30 5.25 5.04
CA GLU A 63 0.94 6.65 4.87
C GLU A 63 0.83 7.02 3.38
N GLY A 64 0.20 8.16 3.10
CA GLY A 64 0.01 8.70 1.75
C GLY A 64 -1.10 8.02 0.95
N LEU A 65 -1.90 7.12 1.53
CA LEU A 65 -2.97 6.43 0.77
C LEU A 65 -4.14 7.37 0.43
N GLY A 66 -4.41 8.35 1.29
CA GLY A 66 -5.55 9.27 1.13
C GLY A 66 -5.44 10.21 -0.08
N VAL A 67 -4.23 10.38 -0.64
CA VAL A 67 -3.96 11.24 -1.79
C VAL A 67 -3.85 10.46 -3.11
N LEU A 68 -3.95 9.12 -3.07
CA LEU A 68 -3.88 8.27 -4.26
C LEU A 68 -5.24 8.20 -4.96
N GLU A 69 -5.60 9.26 -5.69
CA GLU A 69 -6.92 9.40 -6.35
C GLU A 69 -7.25 8.27 -7.35
N SER A 70 -6.23 7.66 -7.95
CA SER A 70 -6.39 6.57 -8.93
C SER A 70 -6.47 5.18 -8.31
N LEU A 71 -6.28 5.04 -6.99
CA LEU A 71 -6.15 3.74 -6.34
C LEU A 71 -7.48 2.98 -6.36
N LYS A 72 -7.51 1.84 -7.03
CA LYS A 72 -8.70 0.99 -7.19
C LYS A 72 -8.61 -0.28 -6.36
N ARG A 73 -7.39 -0.77 -6.10
CA ARG A 73 -7.14 -2.01 -5.38
C ARG A 73 -6.02 -1.81 -4.36
N LEU A 74 -6.34 -2.16 -3.12
CA LEU A 74 -5.41 -2.16 -1.99
C LEU A 74 -5.54 -3.52 -1.29
N ASP A 75 -4.44 -4.27 -1.21
CA ASP A 75 -4.40 -5.53 -0.46
C ASP A 75 -3.37 -5.43 0.66
N LEU A 76 -3.88 -5.45 1.89
CA LEU A 76 -3.11 -5.45 3.14
C LEU A 76 -3.33 -6.75 3.93
N SER A 77 -3.88 -7.78 3.30
CA SER A 77 -4.20 -9.04 3.98
C SER A 77 -2.94 -9.65 4.61
N LYS A 78 -3.07 -10.29 5.78
CA LYS A 78 -1.96 -10.94 6.51
C LYS A 78 -0.81 -9.98 6.92
N CYS A 79 -1.05 -8.67 6.95
CA CYS A 79 -0.14 -7.70 7.60
C CYS A 79 -0.47 -7.63 9.10
N VAL A 80 0.07 -8.58 9.87
CA VAL A 80 -0.34 -8.78 11.28
C VAL A 80 0.13 -7.70 12.24
N SER A 81 1.18 -6.95 11.91
CA SER A 81 1.70 -5.84 12.72
C SER A 81 1.13 -4.48 12.31
N LEU A 82 0.19 -4.42 11.37
CA LEU A 82 -0.36 -3.15 10.89
C LEU A 82 -1.26 -2.53 11.97
N GLU A 83 -0.78 -1.45 12.59
CA GLU A 83 -1.45 -0.81 13.73
C GLU A 83 -2.49 0.24 13.29
N GLY A 84 -2.38 0.76 12.06
CA GLY A 84 -3.34 1.74 11.57
C GLY A 84 -3.12 2.20 10.13
N LEU A 85 -4.16 2.83 9.61
CA LEU A 85 -4.19 3.49 8.30
C LEU A 85 -4.62 4.94 8.51
N PRO A 86 -3.69 5.83 8.93
CA PRO A 86 -4.01 7.18 9.41
C PRO A 86 -4.80 8.01 8.38
N ASP A 87 -4.52 7.82 7.09
CA ASP A 87 -5.15 8.60 6.02
C ASP A 87 -6.52 8.06 5.59
N LEU A 88 -6.82 6.79 5.89
CA LEU A 88 -8.11 6.16 5.53
C LEU A 88 -9.22 6.50 6.54
N LEU A 89 -8.86 6.92 7.75
CA LEU A 89 -9.83 7.45 8.73
C LEU A 89 -10.44 8.79 8.27
N MET A 90 -9.75 9.53 7.39
CA MET A 90 -10.25 10.77 6.78
C MET A 90 -11.19 10.53 5.59
N LEU A 91 -11.16 9.33 4.99
CA LEU A 91 -12.00 8.95 3.84
C LEU A 91 -13.43 8.55 4.23
N GLY A 92 -13.73 8.37 5.53
CA GLY A 92 -15.06 8.05 6.06
C GLY A 92 -16.16 9.10 5.78
N ASN A 93 -15.81 10.24 5.19
CA ASN A 93 -16.75 11.30 4.84
C ASN A 93 -16.85 11.59 3.32
N ALA A 94 -16.07 10.90 2.49
CA ALA A 94 -16.10 11.09 1.03
C ALA A 94 -17.18 10.19 0.40
N ARG A 95 -18.30 10.81 0.01
CA ARG A 95 -19.42 10.19 -0.70
C ARG A 95 -18.94 9.59 -2.04
N GLY A 96 -18.42 8.38 -2.05
CA GLY A 96 -18.04 7.71 -3.31
C GLY A 96 -17.03 6.58 -3.25
N THR A 97 -16.43 6.26 -2.10
CA THR A 97 -15.48 5.13 -2.04
C THR A 97 -16.23 3.81 -2.17
N LYS A 98 -16.23 3.29 -3.41
CA LYS A 98 -16.46 1.88 -3.72
C LYS A 98 -15.60 1.07 -2.76
N ALA A 99 -16.22 0.23 -1.93
CA ALA A 99 -15.53 -0.56 -0.91
C ALA A 99 -14.18 -1.07 -1.43
N LEU A 100 -13.08 -0.51 -0.92
CA LEU A 100 -11.79 -1.16 -1.01
C LEU A 100 -12.04 -2.51 -0.37
N TRP A 101 -11.93 -3.59 -1.13
CA TRP A 101 -12.18 -4.92 -0.62
C TRP A 101 -11.22 -5.13 0.56
N MET A 102 -11.73 -4.97 1.77
CA MET A 102 -11.08 -5.28 3.03
C MET A 102 -11.85 -6.49 3.57
N PRO A 103 -11.50 -7.74 3.15
CA PRO A 103 -12.29 -8.89 3.56
C PRO A 103 -12.28 -9.08 5.06
N GLU A 104 -11.26 -8.62 5.77
CA GLU A 104 -11.15 -8.76 7.21
C GLU A 104 -10.11 -7.77 7.72
N VAL A 105 -10.54 -6.63 8.27
CA VAL A 105 -9.87 -6.09 9.46
C VAL A 105 -10.23 -6.99 10.64
N SER A 106 -9.84 -8.26 10.58
CA SER A 106 -9.61 -9.04 11.79
C SER A 106 -8.14 -8.82 12.16
N CYS A 107 -7.86 -7.61 12.67
CA CYS A 107 -6.82 -7.51 13.68
C CYS A 107 -7.34 -8.37 14.84
N ARG A 108 -6.67 -9.48 15.12
CA ARG A 108 -6.87 -10.18 16.40
C ARG A 108 -6.41 -9.29 17.53
#